data_AF-A0A7C1BW92-F1
#
_entry.id   AF-A0A7C1BW92-F1
#
_cell.length_a   1.000
_cell.length_b   1.000
_cell.length_c   1.000
_cell.angle_alpha   90.00
_cell.angle_beta   90.00
_cell.angle_gamma   90.00
#
_symmetry.space_group_name_H-M   'P 1'
#
loop_
_entity.id
_entity.type
_entity.pdbx_description
1 polymer ?
#
loop_
_entity_poly.entity_id
_entity_poly.type
_entity_poly.pdbx_seq_one_letter_code
_entity_poly.pdbx_strand_id
1 'polypeptide(L)' 'KPEYEYQHRGYGKELLREAERISEEEFDMKKIIVISGIGVREYYRNLGYRKQGVYMMKKL' A
#
# COMPACT_ATOMS: atom_id res chain seq x y z
N LYS A 1 -22.97 -4.88 -2.63
CA LYS A 1 -22.25 -3.68 -3.11
C LYS A 1 -22.75 -3.39 -4.51
N PRO A 2 -23.14 -2.14 -4.82
CA PRO A 2 -23.61 -1.80 -6.16
C PRO A 2 -22.56 -2.15 -7.21
N GLU A 3 -23.02 -2.50 -8.41
CA GLU A 3 -22.18 -2.99 -9.52
C GLU A 3 -21.12 -1.96 -9.94
N TYR A 4 -21.41 -0.68 -9.74
CA TYR A 4 -20.55 0.46 -10.10
C TYR A 4 -19.54 0.89 -9.02
N GLU A 5 -19.55 0.28 -7.84
CA GLU A 5 -18.56 0.56 -6.79
C GLU A 5 -17.43 -0.48 -6.79
N TYR A 6 -16.22 -0.02 -7.12
CA TYR A 6 -15.01 -0.86 -7.21
C TYR A 6 -14.18 -0.89 -5.92
N GLN A 7 -14.42 0.05 -5.01
CA GLN A 7 -13.73 0.09 -3.72
C GLN A 7 -14.20 -1.03 -2.78
N HIS A 8 -13.38 -1.38 -1.79
CA HIS A 8 -13.63 -2.47 -0.85
C HIS A 8 -13.81 -3.85 -1.49
N ARG A 9 -13.41 -4.05 -2.75
CA ARG A 9 -13.43 -5.35 -3.43
C ARG A 9 -12.12 -6.15 -3.30
N GLY A 10 -11.10 -5.57 -2.68
CA GLY A 10 -9.79 -6.22 -2.50
C GLY A 10 -8.73 -5.77 -3.51
N TYR A 11 -9.14 -5.20 -4.65
CA TYR A 11 -8.22 -4.78 -5.73
C TYR A 11 -7.08 -3.86 -5.25
N GLY A 12 -7.38 -2.88 -4.39
CA GLY A 12 -6.34 -2.00 -3.85
C GLY A 12 -5.29 -2.73 -3.01
N LYS A 13 -5.67 -3.83 -2.33
CA LYS A 13 -4.75 -4.67 -1.55
C LYS A 13 -3.97 -5.63 -2.45
N GLU A 14 -4.59 -6.15 -3.51
CA GLU A 14 -3.94 -7.01 -4.50
C GLU A 14 -2.86 -6.25 -5.27
N LEU A 15 -3.19 -5.06 -5.78
CA LEU A 15 -2.22 -4.19 -6.45
C LEU A 15 -1.05 -3.81 -5.54
N LEU A 16 -1.32 -3.54 -4.26
CA LEU A 16 -0.27 -3.19 -3.32
C LEU A 16 0.65 -4.38 -3.01
N ARG A 17 0.10 -5.59 -2.87
CA ARG A 17 0.88 -6.82 -2.70
C ARG A 17 1.77 -7.10 -3.90
N GLU A 18 1.26 -6.89 -5.10
CA GLU A 18 2.05 -7.09 -6.31
C GLU A 18 3.18 -6.06 -6.41
N ALA A 19 2.92 -4.80 -6.05
CA ALA A 19 3.97 -3.78 -5.96
C ALA A 19 5.04 -4.13 -4.90
N GLU A 20 4.64 -4.66 -3.75
CA GLU A 20 5.57 -5.16 -2.72
C GLU A 20 6.42 -6.31 -3.27
N ARG A 21 5.79 -7.31 -3.92
CA ARG A 21 6.46 -8.47 -4.53
C ARG A 21 7.48 -8.05 -5.58
N ILE A 22 7.10 -7.21 -6.54
CA ILE A 22 7.99 -6.71 -7.59
C ILE A 22 9.17 -5.97 -6.96
N SER A 23 8.91 -5.09 -5.99
CA SER A 23 9.97 -4.29 -5.35
C SER A 23 11.00 -5.18 -4.63
N GLU A 24 10.55 -6.22 -3.95
CA GLU A 24 11.43 -7.15 -3.21
C GLU A 24 12.14 -8.13 -4.16
N GLU A 25 11.40 -8.83 -5.02
CA GLU A 25 11.92 -9.96 -5.80
C GLU A 25 12.70 -9.51 -7.05
N GLU A 26 12.25 -8.45 -7.73
CA GLU A 26 12.83 -8.03 -9.01
C GLU A 26 13.87 -6.91 -8.85
N PHE A 27 13.75 -6.12 -7.78
CA PHE A 27 14.61 -4.94 -7.54
C PHE A 27 15.44 -5.02 -6.25
N ASP A 28 15.32 -6.09 -5.45
CA ASP A 28 16.02 -6.28 -4.17
C ASP A 28 15.84 -5.10 -3.18
N MET A 29 14.71 -4.40 -3.27
CA MET A 29 14.41 -3.27 -2.40
C MET A 29 14.10 -3.74 -0.98
N LYS A 30 14.62 -3.03 0.02
CA LYS A 30 14.42 -3.37 1.45
C LYS A 30 13.27 -2.60 2.11
N LYS A 31 12.61 -1.72 1.35
CA LYS A 31 11.48 -0.91 1.81
C LYS A 31 10.70 -0.36 0.64
N ILE A 32 9.42 -0.10 0.86
CA ILE A 32 8.53 0.61 -0.05
C ILE A 32 7.92 1.82 0.65
N ILE A 33 7.77 2.93 -0.07
CA ILE A 33 7.14 4.16 0.44
C ILE A 33 5.95 4.55 -0.44
N VAL A 34 4.89 5.05 0.19
CA VAL A 34 3.66 5.49 -0.46
C VAL A 34 3.42 6.96 -0.14
N ILE A 35 3.20 7.76 -1.18
CA ILE A 35 2.67 9.12 -1.05
C ILE A 35 1.20 9.01 -0.68
N SER A 36 0.86 9.33 0.57
CA SER A 36 -0.51 9.19 1.09
C SER A 36 -1.06 10.52 1.55
N GLY A 37 -2.26 10.85 1.06
CA GLY A 37 -3.11 11.87 1.67
C GLY A 37 -3.38 11.56 3.14
N ILE A 38 -3.58 12.60 3.96
CA ILE A 38 -3.70 12.49 5.43
C ILE A 38 -4.85 11.55 5.82
N GLY A 39 -6.02 11.68 5.17
CA GLY A 39 -7.23 10.90 5.47
C GLY A 39 -7.14 9.41 5.09
N VAL A 40 -6.17 9.01 4.27
CA VAL A 40 -6.01 7.62 3.80
C VAL A 40 -4.90 6.88 4.55
N ARG A 41 -4.18 7.55 5.46
CA ARG A 41 -3.07 6.92 6.20
C ARG A 41 -3.52 5.70 7.01
N GLU A 42 -4.74 5.70 7.54
CA GLU A 42 -5.27 4.57 8.31
C GLU A 42 -5.41 3.30 7.47
N TYR A 43 -5.79 3.44 6.19
CA TYR A 43 -5.84 2.31 5.26
C TYR A 43 -4.47 1.63 5.15
N TYR A 44 -3.39 2.39 4.99
CA TYR A 44 -2.04 1.84 4.91
C TYR A 44 -1.54 1.30 6.25
N ARG A 45 -1.91 1.91 7.38
CA ARG A 45 -1.57 1.38 8.73
C ARG A 45 -2.12 -0.02 8.93
N ASN A 46 -3.36 -0.26 8.51
CA ASN A 46 -3.99 -1.58 8.56
C ASN A 46 -3.29 -2.63 7.68
N LEU A 47 -2.44 -2.19 6.74
CA LEU A 47 -1.63 -3.05 5.87
C LEU A 47 -0.16 -3.17 6.34
N GLY A 48 0.16 -2.64 7.52
CA GLY A 48 1.49 -2.74 8.14
C GLY A 48 2.43 -1.57 7.83
N TYR A 49 1.98 -0.55 7.11
CA TYR A 49 2.78 0.65 6.86
C TYR A 49 2.81 1.56 8.09
N ARG A 50 3.91 2.30 8.26
CA ARG A 50 4.11 3.28 9.32
C ARG A 50 4.46 4.63 8.72
N LYS A 51 4.06 5.73 9.38
CA LYS A 51 4.38 7.07 8.92
C LYS A 51 5.90 7.29 9.00
N GLN A 52 6.52 7.71 7.90
CA GLN A 52 7.91 8.15 7.85
C GLN A 52 7.97 9.48 7.11
N GLY A 53 8.16 10.57 7.87
CA GLY A 53 8.07 11.93 7.34
C GLY A 53 6.69 12.19 6.72
N VAL A 54 6.68 12.54 5.43
CA VAL A 54 5.45 12.79 4.65
C VAL A 54 4.86 11.53 4.01
N TYR A 55 5.55 10.40 4.08
CA TYR A 55 5.18 9.13 3.43
C TYR A 55 4.63 8.10 4.42
N MET A 56 4.02 7.05 3.86
CA MET A 56 3.78 5.78 4.56
C MET A 56 4.81 4.77 4.09
N MET A 57 5.57 4.16 5.00
CA MET A 57 6.66 3.24 4.70
C MET A 57 6.36 1.85 5.26
N LYS A 58 6.73 0.81 4.51
CA LYS A 58 6.78 -0.57 4.99
C LYS A 58 8.14 -1.17 4.62
N LYS A 59 8.72 -1.92 5.55
CA LYS A 59 9.89 -2.74 5.27
C LYS A 59 9.43 -3.97 4.48
N LEU A 60 10.13 -4.27 3.40
CA LEU A 60 9.94 -5.48 2.62
C LEU A 60 10.84 -6.56 3.23
#